data_AF-A0A7W1GJN8-F1
#
_entry.id   AF-A0A7W1GJN8-F1
#
_cell.length_a   1.000
_cell.length_b   1.000
_cell.length_c   1.000
_cell.angle_alpha   90.00
_cell.angle_beta   90.00
_cell.angle_gamma   90.00
#
_symmetry.space_group_name_H-M   'P 1'
#
loop_
_entity.id
_entity.type
_entity.pdbx_description
1 polymer ?
#
loop_
_entity_poly.entity_id
_entity_poly.type
_entity_poly.pdbx_seq_one_letter_code
_entity_poly.pdbx_strand_id
1 'polypeptide(L)'
;MIALSFLLATKPSRRTRARTIPFESGVSTGPLPHQRFTISFYLTAMLFIVFDIEIVFLYPLAIILHKLAWFGFSELAFFIVILALAYVYVWRKGALEWR
;
A
#
# COMPACT_ATOMS: atom_id res chain seq x y z
N MET A 1 18.48 -15.74 8.08
CA MET A 1 17.67 -16.29 9.20
C MET A 1 16.80 -17.48 8.81
N ILE A 2 16.26 -17.54 7.59
CA ILE A 2 15.52 -18.71 7.08
C ILE A 2 16.39 -19.98 7.07
N ALA A 3 17.62 -19.90 6.54
CA ALA A 3 18.55 -21.04 6.48
C ALA A 3 18.90 -21.62 7.86
N LEU A 4 19.16 -20.75 8.84
CA LEU A 4 19.41 -21.15 10.23
C LEU A 4 18.19 -21.85 10.84
N SER A 5 16.98 -21.34 10.55
CA SER A 5 15.74 -21.94 11.01
C SER A 5 15.48 -23.33 10.42
N PHE A 6 15.93 -23.61 9.20
CA PHE A 6 15.84 -24.96 8.61
C PHE A 6 16.90 -25.92 9.18
N LEU A 7 18.10 -25.42 9.49
CA LEU A 7 19.20 -26.22 10.03
C LEU A 7 19.00 -26.62 11.51
N LEU A 8 18.44 -25.73 12.33
CA LEU A 8 18.18 -25.97 13.76
C LEU A 8 16.76 -26.50 14.07
N ALA A 9 15.90 -26.64 13.07
CA ALA A 9 14.54 -27.12 13.29
C ALA A 9 14.51 -28.61 13.66
N THR A 10 14.47 -28.89 14.97
CA THR A 10 14.13 -30.19 15.54
C THR A 10 12.60 -30.40 15.56
N LYS A 11 11.95 -30.24 14.40
CA LYS A 11 10.50 -30.40 14.30
C LYS A 11 10.15 -31.90 14.22
N PRO A 12 9.27 -32.43 15.08
CA PRO A 12 8.74 -33.78 14.90
C PRO A 12 8.03 -33.91 13.54
N SER A 13 8.48 -34.86 12.73
CA SER A 13 8.02 -35.11 11.34
C SER A 13 6.54 -35.49 11.23
N ARG A 14 5.89 -35.82 12.35
CA ARG A 14 4.47 -36.19 12.38
C ARG A 14 3.59 -34.99 11.98
N ARG A 15 3.14 -35.02 10.73
CA ARG A 15 2.21 -34.05 10.15
C ARG A 15 0.78 -34.47 10.52
N THR A 16 0.32 -34.04 11.70
CA THR A 16 -1.07 -34.25 12.12
C THR A 16 -2.01 -33.42 11.25
N ARG A 17 -3.12 -34.00 10.75
CA ARG A 17 -4.11 -33.33 9.89
C ARG A 17 -4.58 -31.98 10.43
N ALA A 18 -4.73 -31.86 11.74
CA ALA A 18 -5.13 -30.63 12.43
C ALA A 18 -4.12 -29.46 12.29
N ARG A 19 -2.83 -29.73 12.02
CA ARG A 19 -1.80 -28.69 11.81
C ARG A 19 -1.76 -28.14 10.38
N THR A 20 -2.46 -28.76 9.46
CA THR A 20 -2.46 -28.42 8.03
C THR A 20 -3.76 -27.77 7.57
N ILE A 21 -4.78 -27.74 8.42
CA ILE A 21 -6.05 -27.07 8.13
C ILE A 21 -6.03 -25.63 8.67
N PRO A 22 -6.66 -24.68 7.95
CA PRO A 22 -6.90 -23.33 8.49
C PRO A 22 -7.68 -23.37 9.80
N PHE A 23 -7.43 -22.40 10.66
CA PHE A 23 -8.15 -22.27 11.92
C PHE A 23 -9.52 -21.62 11.69
N GLU A 24 -10.60 -22.34 12.00
CA GLU A 24 -12.00 -21.88 11.84
C GLU A 24 -12.79 -21.96 13.15
N SER A 25 -12.13 -21.76 14.30
CA SER A 25 -12.73 -21.81 15.65
C SER A 25 -13.51 -23.10 15.99
N GLY A 26 -13.30 -24.18 15.22
CA GLY A 26 -13.97 -25.48 15.40
C GLY A 26 -15.31 -25.62 14.67
N VAL A 27 -15.77 -24.60 13.94
CA VAL A 27 -17.06 -24.60 13.21
C VAL A 27 -16.78 -24.37 11.73
N SER A 28 -16.38 -25.44 11.03
CA SER A 28 -16.10 -25.33 9.60
C SER A 28 -17.40 -25.30 8.80
N THR A 29 -17.66 -24.18 8.14
CA THR A 29 -18.86 -23.94 7.33
C THR A 29 -18.56 -24.08 5.84
N GLY A 30 -17.96 -25.20 5.44
CA GLY A 30 -17.75 -25.52 4.03
C GLY A 30 -16.96 -24.46 3.26
N PRO A 31 -17.13 -24.37 1.92
CA PRO A 31 -16.46 -23.36 1.11
C PRO A 31 -16.89 -21.95 1.56
N LEU A 32 -15.92 -21.07 1.81
CA LEU A 32 -16.17 -19.68 2.11
C LEU A 32 -17.10 -19.07 1.05
N PRO A 33 -18.21 -18.41 1.44
CA PRO A 33 -19.03 -17.68 0.50
C PRO A 33 -18.19 -16.58 -0.17
N HIS A 34 -18.49 -16.27 -1.43
CA HIS A 34 -17.81 -15.20 -2.15
C HIS A 34 -17.99 -13.87 -1.40
N GLN A 35 -16.95 -13.46 -0.68
CA GLN A 35 -16.96 -12.22 0.08
C GLN A 35 -16.74 -11.06 -0.87
N ARG A 36 -17.65 -10.09 -0.85
CA ARG A 36 -17.49 -8.83 -1.57
C ARG A 36 -16.49 -7.98 -0.80
N PHE A 37 -15.33 -7.74 -1.39
CA PHE A 37 -14.36 -6.79 -0.85
C PHE A 37 -14.84 -5.37 -1.10
N THR A 38 -14.64 -4.49 -0.12
CA THR A 38 -14.99 -3.08 -0.23
C THR A 38 -14.09 -2.39 -1.26
N ILE A 39 -14.67 -1.55 -2.13
CA ILE A 39 -13.95 -0.83 -3.19
C ILE A 39 -12.94 0.18 -2.63
N SER A 40 -13.06 0.58 -1.35
CA SER A 40 -12.15 1.53 -0.69
C SER A 40 -10.68 1.11 -0.75
N PHE A 41 -10.38 -0.20 -0.73
CA PHE A 41 -9.00 -0.68 -0.89
C PHE A 41 -8.42 -0.35 -2.27
N TYR A 42 -9.23 -0.45 -3.31
CA TYR A 42 -8.83 -0.11 -4.68
C TYR A 42 -8.62 1.40 -4.85
N LEU A 43 -9.54 2.23 -4.32
CA LEU A 43 -9.40 3.69 -4.38
C LEU A 43 -8.12 4.17 -3.66
N THR A 44 -7.84 3.60 -2.49
CA THR A 44 -6.62 3.90 -1.73
C THR A 44 -5.36 3.49 -2.50
N ALA A 45 -5.35 2.28 -3.08
CA ALA A 45 -4.21 1.81 -3.86
C ALA A 45 -3.97 2.66 -5.13
N MET A 46 -5.04 3.05 -5.83
CA MET A 46 -4.91 3.88 -7.02
C MET A 46 -4.42 5.30 -6.67
N LEU A 47 -4.91 5.89 -5.57
CA LEU A 47 -4.41 7.17 -5.07
C LEU A 47 -2.92 7.09 -4.72
N PHE A 48 -2.50 6.00 -4.07
CA PHE A 48 -1.10 5.78 -3.73
C PHE A 48 -0.22 5.71 -4.98
N ILE A 49 -0.65 4.99 -6.03
CA ILE A 49 0.10 4.90 -7.29
C ILE A 49 0.27 6.26 -7.95
N VAL A 50 -0.79 7.07 -8.02
CA VAL A 50 -0.72 8.41 -8.63
C VAL A 50 0.23 9.31 -7.83
N PHE A 51 0.11 9.31 -6.50
CA PHE A 51 0.96 10.11 -5.63
C PHE A 51 2.44 9.68 -5.67
N ASP A 52 2.71 8.37 -5.77
CA ASP A 52 4.07 7.85 -5.88
C ASP A 52 4.73 8.28 -7.21
N ILE A 53 3.98 8.22 -8.32
CA ILE A 53 4.44 8.72 -9.62
C ILE A 53 4.78 10.22 -9.55
N GLU A 54 4.00 11.01 -8.84
CA GLU A 54 4.24 12.44 -8.66
C GLU A 54 5.54 12.71 -7.87
N ILE A 55 5.87 11.90 -6.88
CA ILE A 55 7.15 11.98 -6.15
C ILE A 55 8.34 11.62 -7.05
N VAL A 56 8.18 10.64 -7.93
CA VAL A 56 9.22 10.28 -8.91
C VAL A 56 9.55 11.48 -9.82
N PHE A 57 8.55 12.30 -10.19
CA PHE A 57 8.79 13.53 -10.95
C PHE A 57 9.46 14.64 -10.12
N LEU A 58 9.22 14.70 -8.81
CA LEU A 58 9.89 15.66 -7.93
C LEU A 58 11.38 15.38 -7.72
N TYR A 59 11.82 14.12 -7.85
CA TYR A 59 13.21 13.72 -7.60
C TYR A 59 14.24 14.44 -8.49
N PRO A 60 14.09 14.44 -9.83
CA PRO A 60 15.01 15.17 -10.70
C PRO A 60 15.03 16.66 -10.41
N LEU A 61 13.86 17.27 -10.17
CA LEU A 61 13.73 18.69 -9.83
C LEU A 61 14.48 19.02 -8.54
N ALA A 62 14.37 18.16 -7.51
CA ALA A 62 15.09 18.33 -6.24
C ALA A 62 16.61 18.27 -6.42
N ILE A 63 17.11 17.42 -7.32
CA ILE A 63 18.55 17.30 -7.61
C ILE A 63 19.08 18.57 -8.30
N ILE A 64 18.34 19.14 -9.25
CA ILE A 64 18.77 20.31 -10.04
C ILE A 64 18.34 21.66 -9.43
N LEU A 65 17.64 21.66 -8.29
CA LEU A 65 17.04 22.84 -7.69
C LEU A 65 18.05 23.98 -7.48
N HIS A 66 19.28 23.65 -7.06
CA HIS A 66 20.36 24.62 -6.89
C HIS A 66 20.75 25.35 -8.18
N LYS A 67 20.65 24.70 -9.34
CA LYS A 67 20.99 25.30 -10.64
C LYS A 67 19.87 26.21 -11.17
N LEU A 68 18.62 25.84 -10.88
CA LEU A 68 17.43 26.58 -11.31
C LEU A 68 17.04 27.73 -10.36
N ALA A 69 17.54 27.71 -9.11
CA ALA A 69 17.29 28.72 -8.08
C ALA A 69 15.79 29.09 -7.96
N TRP A 70 15.43 30.35 -8.19
CA TRP A 70 14.06 30.86 -8.06
C TRP A 70 13.06 30.20 -9.01
N PHE A 71 13.48 29.86 -10.23
CA PHE A 71 12.60 29.21 -11.21
C PHE A 71 12.23 27.79 -10.75
N GLY A 72 13.23 27.05 -10.23
CA GLY A 72 13.02 25.71 -9.69
C GLY A 72 12.14 25.73 -8.44
N PHE A 73 12.28 26.76 -7.61
CA PHE A 73 11.43 26.95 -6.45
C PHE A 73 9.97 27.25 -6.84
N SER A 74 9.72 28.08 -7.86
CA SER A 74 8.36 28.35 -8.33
C SER A 74 7.70 27.12 -8.96
N GLU A 75 8.44 26.33 -9.74
CA GLU A 75 7.98 25.06 -10.29
C GLU A 75 7.62 24.07 -9.17
N LEU A 76 8.48 23.94 -8.15
CA LEU A 76 8.21 23.09 -6.99
C LEU A 76 6.94 23.52 -6.25
N ALA A 77 6.81 24.82 -5.96
CA ALA A 77 5.62 25.35 -5.28
C ALA A 77 4.34 25.11 -6.09
N PHE A 78 4.39 25.34 -7.41
CA PHE A 78 3.26 25.09 -8.30
C PHE A 78 2.87 23.60 -8.32
N PHE A 79 3.86 22.71 -8.40
CA PHE A 79 3.62 21.27 -8.37
C PHE A 79 2.95 20.83 -7.06
N ILE A 80 3.47 21.27 -5.91
CA ILE A 80 2.89 20.97 -4.59
C ILE A 80 1.44 21.49 -4.47
N VAL A 81 1.12 22.65 -5.02
CA VAL A 81 -0.26 23.18 -5.02
C VAL A 81 -1.21 22.29 -5.81
N ILE A 82 -0.78 21.77 -6.97
CA ILE A 82 -1.58 20.84 -7.76
C ILE A 82 -1.83 19.54 -6.98
N LEU A 83 -0.81 18.99 -6.32
CA LEU A 83 -0.95 17.80 -5.47
C LEU A 83 -1.97 18.03 -4.34
N ALA A 84 -1.85 19.17 -3.66
CA ALA A 84 -2.76 19.54 -2.58
C ALA A 84 -4.21 19.65 -3.09
N LEU A 85 -4.43 20.24 -4.26
CA LEU A 85 -5.74 20.33 -4.89
C LEU A 85 -6.33 18.95 -5.22
N ALA A 86 -5.54 18.07 -5.83
CA ALA A 86 -5.96 16.70 -6.15
C ALA A 86 -6.33 15.92 -4.88
N TYR A 87 -5.50 16.01 -3.84
CA TYR A 87 -5.72 15.37 -2.55
C TYR A 87 -7.00 15.88 -1.87
N VAL A 88 -7.19 17.20 -1.80
CA VAL A 88 -8.39 17.81 -1.21
C VAL A 88 -9.64 17.39 -1.99
N TYR A 89 -9.58 17.33 -3.32
CA TYR A 89 -10.70 16.86 -4.14
C TYR A 89 -11.11 15.42 -3.77
N VAL A 90 -10.13 14.51 -3.68
CA VAL A 90 -10.37 13.10 -3.36
C VAL A 90 -10.91 12.93 -1.95
N TRP A 91 -10.38 13.70 -0.98
CA TRP A 91 -10.91 13.74 0.38
C TRP A 91 -12.38 14.17 0.37
N ARG A 92 -12.72 15.30 -0.27
CA ARG A 92 -14.12 15.77 -0.31
C ARG A 92 -15.08 14.80 -0.98
N LYS A 93 -14.58 13.91 -1.85
CA LYS A 93 -15.37 12.84 -2.47
C LYS A 93 -15.61 11.62 -1.58
N GLY A 94 -15.04 11.58 -0.38
CA GLY A 94 -15.21 10.46 0.56
C GLY A 94 -14.47 9.19 0.13
N ALA A 95 -13.53 9.27 -0.81
CA ALA A 95 -12.76 8.10 -1.27
C ALA A 95 -11.88 7.47 -0.18
N LEU A 96 -11.64 8.22 0.90
CA LEU A 96 -10.88 7.81 2.09
C LEU A 96 -11.78 7.43 3.27
N GLU A 97 -13.11 7.40 3.11
CA GLU A 97 -14.02 6.98 4.18
C GLU A 97 -14.16 5.45 4.20
N TRP A 98 -13.96 4.88 5.38
CA TRP A 98 -14.03 3.44 5.64
C TRP A 98 -15.33 3.20 6.41
N ARG A 99 -16.38 2.85 5.67
CA ARG A 99 -17.64 2.32 6.22
C ARG A 99 -17.78 0.85 5.85
#